data_AF-F6GEC6-F1
#
_entry.id   AF-F6GEC6-F1
#
_cell.length_a   1.000
_cell.length_b   1.000
_cell.length_c   1.000
_cell.angle_alpha   90.00
_cell.angle_beta   90.00
_cell.angle_gamma   90.00
#
_symmetry.space_group_name_H-M   'P 1'
#
loop_
_entity.id
_entity.type
_entity.pdbx_description
1 polymer ?
#
loop_
_entity_poly.entity_id
_entity_poly.type
_entity_poly.pdbx_seq_one_letter_code
_entity_poly.pdbx_strand_id
1 'polypeptide(L)'
;MHKILKIVLAVLGVAGIIFLARIVAAGDEAVKASAAAGDTSLIEPMAWIAYLVLAVIVALVLIFVVVNLFSSGETLKKTLMSVGAFVLVAVIAYVLAEGVETPMQDGKMLSESGSRWVGTGLYAFYILAIVSVVVMLGTGIKKMIK
;
A
#
# COMPACT_ATOMS: atom_id res chain seq x y z
N MET A 1 24.88 -4.71 8.70
CA MET A 1 23.57 -5.17 8.20
C MET A 1 23.58 -5.70 6.75
N HIS A 2 24.31 -5.08 5.81
CA HIS A 2 24.26 -5.48 4.39
C HIS A 2 24.74 -6.90 4.03
N LYS A 3 25.72 -7.47 4.76
CA LYS A 3 26.29 -8.79 4.38
C LYS A 3 25.32 -9.95 4.65
N ILE A 4 24.71 -9.98 5.83
CA ILE A 4 23.78 -11.06 6.23
C ILE A 4 22.52 -11.02 5.37
N LEU A 5 21.92 -9.83 5.19
CA LEU A 5 20.73 -9.69 4.35
C LEU A 5 20.99 -10.12 2.90
N LYS A 6 22.13 -9.74 2.31
CA LYS A 6 22.50 -10.18 0.96
C LYS A 6 22.59 -11.69 0.85
N ILE A 7 23.17 -12.36 1.85
CA ILE A 7 23.28 -13.82 1.87
C ILE A 7 21.90 -14.46 1.98
N VAL A 8 21.04 -13.97 2.88
CA VAL A 8 19.67 -14.48 3.03
C VAL A 8 18.87 -14.33 1.74
N LEU A 9 18.93 -13.16 1.10
CA LEU A 9 18.25 -12.92 -0.17
C LEU A 9 18.82 -13.79 -1.31
N ALA A 10 20.14 -14.00 -1.34
CA ALA A 10 20.76 -14.89 -2.32
C ALA A 10 20.30 -16.34 -2.15
N VAL A 11 20.21 -16.85 -0.91
CA VAL A 11 19.71 -18.20 -0.63
C VAL A 11 18.24 -18.34 -1.01
N LEU A 12 17.39 -17.37 -0.67
CA LEU A 12 15.98 -17.37 -1.07
C LEU A 12 15.81 -17.32 -2.60
N GLY A 13 16.65 -16.54 -3.29
CA GLY A 13 16.67 -16.47 -4.74
C GLY A 13 17.08 -17.79 -5.40
N VAL A 14 18.16 -18.42 -4.91
CA VAL A 14 18.60 -19.73 -5.41
C VAL A 14 17.53 -20.80 -5.14
N ALA A 15 16.93 -20.81 -3.93
CA ALA A 15 15.84 -21.73 -3.61
C ALA A 15 14.64 -21.53 -4.55
N GLY A 16 14.24 -20.27 -4.81
CA GLY A 16 13.16 -19.95 -5.74
C GLY A 16 13.42 -20.46 -7.16
N ILE A 17 14.65 -20.31 -7.66
CA ILE A 17 15.06 -20.83 -8.98
C ILE A 17 14.96 -22.36 -9.01
N ILE A 18 15.42 -23.05 -7.96
CA ILE A 18 15.37 -24.52 -7.88
C ILE A 18 13.92 -25.01 -7.88
N PHE A 19 13.05 -24.41 -7.08
CA PHE A 19 11.64 -24.82 -7.03
C PHE A 19 10.89 -24.47 -8.31
N LEU A 20 11.19 -23.34 -8.95
CA LEU A 20 10.65 -22.99 -10.26
C LEU A 20 11.08 -24.03 -11.31
N ALA A 21 12.37 -24.38 -11.36
CA ALA A 21 12.87 -25.39 -12.29
C ALA A 21 12.19 -26.75 -12.06
N ARG A 22 11.93 -27.12 -10.79
CA ARG A 22 11.20 -28.35 -10.44
C ARG A 22 9.75 -28.32 -10.95
N ILE A 23 9.04 -27.20 -10.81
CA ILE A 23 7.66 -27.04 -11.29
C ILE A 23 7.63 -27.12 -12.83
N VAL A 24 8.54 -26.42 -13.51
CA VAL A 24 8.62 -26.42 -14.97
C VAL A 24 8.99 -27.80 -15.51
N ALA A 25 9.89 -28.53 -14.84
CA ALA A 25 10.28 -29.89 -15.22
C ALA A 25 9.16 -30.92 -15.01
N ALA A 26 8.28 -30.71 -14.03
CA ALA A 26 7.11 -31.58 -13.83
C ALA A 26 6.06 -31.40 -14.95
N GLY A 27 5.93 -30.19 -15.50
CA GLY A 27 5.01 -29.86 -16.58
C GLY A 27 3.57 -29.62 -16.10
N ASP A 28 2.83 -28.82 -16.87
CA ASP A 28 1.51 -28.30 -16.48
C ASP A 28 0.46 -29.40 -16.22
N GLU A 29 0.51 -30.51 -16.96
CA GLU A 29 -0.45 -31.60 -16.77
C GLU A 29 -0.24 -32.33 -15.43
N ALA A 30 1.01 -32.62 -15.08
CA ALA A 30 1.34 -33.27 -13.81
C ALA A 30 1.00 -32.37 -12.62
N VAL A 31 1.31 -31.07 -12.72
CA VAL A 31 1.01 -30.09 -11.67
C VAL A 31 -0.50 -29.98 -11.43
N LYS A 32 -1.32 -29.95 -12.50
CA LYS A 32 -2.80 -29.92 -12.39
C LYS A 32 -3.35 -31.23 -11.81
N ALA A 33 -2.81 -32.38 -12.22
CA ALA A 33 -3.23 -33.68 -11.72
C ALA A 33 -2.94 -33.84 -10.23
N SER A 34 -1.73 -33.48 -9.77
CA SER A 34 -1.36 -33.48 -8.35
C SER A 34 -2.23 -32.52 -7.53
N ALA A 35 -2.47 -31.31 -8.03
CA ALA A 35 -3.33 -30.33 -7.35
C ALA A 35 -4.79 -30.81 -7.23
N ALA A 36 -5.34 -31.45 -8.26
CA ALA A 36 -6.68 -32.03 -8.22
C ALA A 36 -6.79 -33.23 -7.25
N ALA A 37 -5.68 -33.95 -7.03
CA ALA A 37 -5.58 -35.03 -6.05
C ALA A 37 -5.30 -34.52 -4.61
N GLY A 38 -5.19 -33.20 -4.41
CA GLY A 38 -4.87 -32.59 -3.12
C GLY A 38 -3.39 -32.63 -2.74
N ASP A 39 -2.49 -33.04 -3.64
CA ASP A 39 -1.04 -33.00 -3.43
C ASP A 39 -0.46 -31.70 -4.00
N THR A 40 -0.20 -30.77 -3.10
CA THR A 40 0.34 -29.42 -3.38
C THR A 40 1.85 -29.33 -3.17
N SER A 41 2.54 -30.44 -2.91
CA SER A 41 3.97 -30.50 -2.56
C SER A 41 4.91 -29.95 -3.64
N LEU A 42 4.45 -29.86 -4.89
CA LEU A 42 5.19 -29.26 -6.01
C LEU A 42 5.15 -27.71 -5.97
N ILE A 43 4.05 -27.12 -5.51
CA ILE A 43 3.78 -25.68 -5.61
C ILE A 43 4.00 -24.97 -4.27
N GLU A 44 3.67 -25.63 -3.16
CA GLU A 44 3.77 -25.09 -1.80
C GLU A 44 5.15 -24.51 -1.44
N PRO A 45 6.27 -25.17 -1.74
CA PRO A 45 7.59 -24.62 -1.40
C PRO A 45 7.86 -23.27 -2.08
N MET A 46 7.36 -23.07 -3.30
CA MET A 46 7.49 -21.81 -4.02
C MET A 46 6.62 -20.71 -3.40
N ALA A 47 5.40 -21.06 -2.98
CA ALA A 47 4.51 -20.12 -2.28
C ALA A 47 5.11 -19.66 -0.94
N TRP A 48 5.72 -20.58 -0.17
CA TRP A 48 6.39 -20.24 1.09
C TRP A 48 7.59 -19.30 0.90
N ILE A 49 8.37 -19.48 -0.17
CA ILE A 49 9.45 -18.56 -0.51
C ILE A 49 8.89 -17.18 -0.84
N ALA A 50 7.80 -17.10 -1.61
CA ALA A 50 7.15 -15.83 -1.92
C ALA A 50 6.66 -15.10 -0.65
N TYR A 51 6.03 -15.82 0.29
CA TYR A 51 5.64 -15.25 1.58
C TYR A 51 6.83 -14.80 2.42
N LEU A 52 7.92 -15.56 2.44
CA LEU A 52 9.16 -15.17 3.13
C LEU A 52 9.77 -13.90 2.52
N VAL A 53 9.84 -13.80 1.21
CA VAL A 53 10.34 -12.61 0.51
C VAL A 53 9.44 -11.41 0.80
N LEU A 54 8.12 -11.57 0.75
CA LEU A 54 7.16 -10.53 1.10
C LEU A 54 7.37 -10.05 2.55
N ALA A 55 7.50 -10.97 3.50
CA ALA A 55 7.74 -10.65 4.90
C ALA A 55 9.06 -9.88 5.09
N VAL A 56 10.13 -10.28 4.41
CA VAL A 56 11.41 -9.56 4.44
C VAL A 56 11.27 -8.16 3.86
N ILE A 57 10.59 -7.99 2.72
CA ILE A 57 10.38 -6.67 2.11
C ILE A 57 9.58 -5.76 3.04
N VAL A 58 8.47 -6.26 3.59
CA VAL A 58 7.65 -5.49 4.53
C VAL A 58 8.47 -5.09 5.75
N ALA A 59 9.22 -6.01 6.34
CA ALA A 59 10.08 -5.72 7.49
C ALA A 59 11.15 -4.66 7.16
N LEU A 60 11.82 -4.77 6.01
CA LEU A 60 12.82 -3.80 5.57
C LEU A 60 12.23 -2.43 5.33
N VAL A 61 11.07 -2.35 4.67
CA VAL A 61 10.38 -1.08 4.42
C VAL A 61 9.97 -0.44 5.73
N LEU A 62 9.38 -1.19 6.66
CA LEU A 62 8.99 -0.65 7.98
C LEU A 62 10.20 -0.14 8.76
N ILE A 63 11.27 -0.93 8.85
CA ILE A 63 12.51 -0.51 9.52
C ILE A 63 13.09 0.72 8.84
N PHE A 64 13.17 0.73 7.52
CA PHE A 64 13.72 1.84 6.75
C PHE A 64 12.91 3.12 6.93
N VAL A 65 11.57 3.03 6.87
CA VAL A 65 10.68 4.18 7.09
C VAL A 65 10.86 4.73 8.50
N VAL A 66 10.86 3.88 9.53
CA VAL A 66 11.03 4.33 10.92
C VAL A 66 12.41 4.96 11.12
N VAL A 67 13.49 4.26 10.75
CA VAL A 67 14.85 4.77 10.91
C VAL A 67 15.04 6.08 10.14
N ASN A 68 14.55 6.17 8.91
CA ASN A 68 14.70 7.37 8.09
C ASN A 68 13.79 8.53 8.55
N LEU A 69 12.66 8.22 9.17
CA LEU A 69 11.80 9.24 9.77
C LEU A 69 12.47 9.89 10.99
N PHE A 70 13.15 9.09 11.83
CA PHE A 70 13.84 9.57 13.03
C PHE A 70 15.32 9.96 12.80
N SER A 71 15.87 9.72 11.60
CA SER A 71 17.28 10.00 11.30
C SER A 71 17.62 11.49 11.30
N SER A 72 16.65 12.36 10.98
CA SER A 72 16.81 13.81 11.06
C SER A 72 15.56 14.47 11.62
N GLY A 73 15.76 15.44 12.52
CA GLY A 73 14.66 16.25 13.05
C GLY A 73 13.93 17.06 11.96
N GLU A 74 14.63 17.39 10.87
CA GLU A 74 14.03 18.09 9.72
C GLU A 74 13.08 17.20 8.93
N THR A 75 13.47 15.97 8.61
CA THR A 75 12.60 14.98 7.93
C THR A 75 11.38 14.70 8.78
N LEU A 76 11.58 14.43 10.08
CA LEU A 76 10.47 14.20 11.02
C LEU A 76 9.50 15.37 11.02
N LYS A 77 10.00 16.61 11.15
CA LYS A 77 9.15 17.81 11.16
C LYS A 77 8.36 17.97 9.86
N LYS A 78 9.00 17.75 8.70
CA LYS A 78 8.32 17.84 7.39
C LYS A 78 7.23 16.79 7.25
N THR A 79 7.53 15.53 7.61
CA THR A 79 6.54 14.45 7.59
C THR A 79 5.39 14.71 8.56
N LEU A 80 5.68 15.17 9.78
CA LEU A 80 4.66 15.49 10.77
C LEU A 80 3.77 16.65 10.31
N MET A 81 4.37 17.65 9.64
CA MET A 81 3.63 18.77 9.06
C MET A 81 2.73 18.31 7.91
N SER A 82 3.22 17.43 7.01
CA SER A 82 2.39 16.91 5.92
C SER A 82 1.25 16.02 6.43
N VAL A 83 1.54 15.13 7.38
CA VAL A 83 0.53 14.27 8.01
C VAL A 83 -0.48 15.11 8.79
N GLY A 84 0.00 16.08 9.58
CA GLY A 84 -0.84 16.99 10.33
C GLY A 84 -1.75 17.83 9.43
N ALA A 85 -1.24 18.34 8.32
CA ALA A 85 -2.05 19.07 7.34
C ALA A 85 -3.12 18.17 6.69
N PHE A 86 -2.76 16.93 6.34
CA PHE A 86 -3.73 15.97 5.80
C PHE A 86 -4.81 15.61 6.82
N VAL A 87 -4.43 15.33 8.07
CA VAL A 87 -5.37 15.07 9.17
C VAL A 87 -6.27 16.27 9.42
N LEU A 88 -5.73 17.49 9.39
CA LEU A 88 -6.54 18.71 9.53
C LEU A 88 -7.60 18.80 8.44
N VAL A 89 -7.23 18.52 7.18
CA VAL A 89 -8.21 18.48 6.08
C VAL A 89 -9.24 17.37 6.30
N ALA A 90 -8.82 16.18 6.73
CA ALA A 90 -9.73 15.08 7.03
C ALA A 90 -10.72 15.43 8.15
N VAL A 91 -10.27 16.13 9.20
CA VAL A 91 -11.14 16.61 10.29
C VAL A 91 -12.13 17.65 9.79
N ILE A 92 -11.68 18.63 9.02
CA ILE A 92 -12.57 19.64 8.41
C ILE A 92 -13.61 18.95 7.53
N ALA A 93 -13.17 18.01 6.69
CA ALA A 93 -14.06 17.25 5.82
C ALA A 93 -15.06 16.41 6.60
N TYR A 94 -14.68 15.82 7.73
CA TYR A 94 -15.57 15.03 8.59
C TYR A 94 -16.60 15.88 9.31
N VAL A 95 -16.24 17.10 9.70
CA VAL A 95 -17.15 18.07 10.31
C VAL A 95 -18.17 18.57 9.29
N LEU A 96 -17.74 18.80 8.04
CA LEU A 96 -18.63 19.20 6.94
C LEU A 96 -19.50 18.06 6.41
N ALA A 97 -19.05 16.81 6.58
CA ALA A 97 -19.81 15.65 6.14
C ALA A 97 -21.00 15.38 7.05
N GLU A 98 -22.18 15.36 6.45
CA GLU A 98 -23.42 14.88 7.07
C GLU A 98 -23.64 13.41 6.72
N GLY A 99 -24.12 12.64 7.69
CA GLY A 99 -24.55 11.26 7.47
C GLY A 99 -26.06 11.24 7.32
N VAL A 100 -26.56 10.65 6.25
CA VAL A 100 -27.98 10.32 6.10
C VAL A 100 -28.05 8.89 5.62
N GLU A 101 -29.01 8.12 6.12
CA GLU A 101 -29.25 6.79 5.59
C GLU A 101 -29.56 6.89 4.10
N THR A 102 -28.72 6.25 3.28
CA THR A 102 -28.76 6.41 1.83
C THR A 102 -29.03 5.05 1.18
N PRO A 103 -30.07 4.94 0.32
CA PRO A 103 -30.35 3.71 -0.40
C PRO A 103 -29.23 3.42 -1.40
N MET A 104 -28.65 2.23 -1.34
CA MET A 104 -27.70 1.74 -2.35
C MET A 104 -28.41 1.11 -3.54
N GLN A 105 -27.69 1.00 -4.66
CA GLN A 105 -28.18 0.36 -5.89
C GLN A 105 -28.55 -1.11 -5.71
N ASP A 106 -27.98 -1.77 -4.70
CA ASP A 106 -28.25 -3.18 -4.36
C ASP A 106 -29.50 -3.34 -3.46
N GLY A 107 -30.28 -2.28 -3.25
CA GLY A 107 -31.48 -2.28 -2.40
C GLY A 107 -31.21 -2.29 -0.89
N LYS A 108 -29.94 -2.30 -0.47
CA LYS A 108 -29.53 -2.17 0.94
C LYS A 108 -29.40 -0.71 1.33
N MET A 109 -29.72 -0.36 2.56
CA MET A 109 -29.45 0.97 3.10
C MET A 109 -28.00 1.05 3.58
N LEU A 110 -27.33 2.13 3.22
CA LEU A 110 -26.03 2.48 3.77
C LEU A 110 -26.27 3.22 5.09
N SER A 111 -25.60 2.77 6.16
CA SER A 111 -25.78 3.37 7.48
C SER A 111 -25.38 4.84 7.48
N GLU A 112 -25.98 5.63 8.36
CA GLU A 112 -25.65 7.05 8.57
C GLU A 112 -24.13 7.26 8.74
N SER A 113 -23.48 6.39 9.52
CA SER A 113 -22.04 6.40 9.73
C SER A 113 -21.24 6.12 8.46
N GLY A 114 -21.65 5.11 7.67
CA GLY A 114 -21.04 4.81 6.39
C GLY A 114 -21.15 5.99 5.43
N SER A 115 -22.33 6.63 5.40
CA SER A 115 -22.62 7.75 4.50
C SER A 115 -21.75 8.94 4.86
N ARG A 116 -21.59 9.20 6.16
CA ARG A 116 -20.73 10.27 6.66
C ARG A 116 -19.27 10.06 6.29
N TRP A 117 -18.75 8.83 6.37
CA TRP A 117 -17.37 8.53 5.97
C TRP A 117 -17.14 8.69 4.45
N VAL A 118 -18.11 8.28 3.64
CA VAL A 118 -18.07 8.53 2.18
C VAL A 118 -18.08 10.04 1.90
N GLY A 119 -19.00 10.77 2.53
CA GLY A 119 -19.06 12.24 2.44
C GLY A 119 -17.76 12.91 2.88
N THR A 120 -17.14 12.43 3.95
CA THR A 120 -15.84 12.90 4.44
C THR A 120 -14.76 12.72 3.37
N GLY A 121 -14.72 11.56 2.70
CA GLY A 121 -13.79 11.31 1.59
C GLY A 121 -13.99 12.28 0.43
N LEU A 122 -15.25 12.56 0.07
CA LEU A 122 -15.60 13.51 -0.99
C LEU A 122 -15.20 14.95 -0.63
N TYR A 123 -15.57 15.43 0.56
CA TYR A 123 -15.18 16.76 1.02
C TYR A 123 -13.66 16.92 1.11
N ALA A 124 -12.95 15.91 1.62
CA ALA A 124 -11.49 15.94 1.67
C ALA A 124 -10.90 16.02 0.26
N PHE A 125 -11.42 15.24 -0.70
CA PHE A 125 -11.01 15.31 -2.09
C PHE A 125 -11.25 16.70 -2.70
N TYR A 126 -12.45 17.27 -2.53
CA TYR A 126 -12.77 18.60 -3.08
C TYR A 126 -11.87 19.70 -2.50
N ILE A 127 -11.64 19.69 -1.19
CA ILE A 127 -10.74 20.65 -0.52
C ILE A 127 -9.32 20.53 -1.10
N LEU A 128 -8.77 19.31 -1.15
CA LEU A 128 -7.42 19.08 -1.66
C LEU A 128 -7.30 19.40 -3.15
N ALA A 129 -8.32 19.11 -3.96
CA ALA A 129 -8.34 19.41 -5.38
C ALA A 129 -8.29 20.93 -5.63
N ILE A 130 -9.13 21.71 -4.93
CA ILE A 130 -9.14 23.17 -5.04
C ILE A 130 -7.79 23.75 -4.59
N VAL A 131 -7.28 23.31 -3.43
CA VAL A 131 -5.97 23.76 -2.91
C VAL A 131 -4.86 23.45 -3.93
N SER A 132 -4.90 22.26 -4.53
CA SER A 132 -3.92 21.84 -5.53
C SER A 132 -3.94 22.72 -6.78
N VAL A 133 -5.13 23.03 -7.31
CA VAL A 133 -5.29 23.94 -8.47
C VAL A 133 -4.71 25.33 -8.14
N VAL A 134 -5.07 25.89 -6.98
CA VAL A 134 -4.57 27.21 -6.56
C VAL A 134 -3.05 27.22 -6.43
N VAL A 135 -2.46 26.21 -5.79
CA VAL A 135 -1.01 26.09 -5.63
C VAL A 135 -0.32 25.92 -6.98
N MET A 136 -0.84 25.08 -7.87
CA MET A 136 -0.27 24.85 -9.20
C MET A 136 -0.32 26.10 -10.08
N LEU A 137 -1.44 26.82 -10.11
CA LEU A 137 -1.55 28.07 -10.87
C LEU A 137 -0.63 29.15 -10.28
N GLY A 138 -0.60 29.31 -8.97
CA GLY A 138 0.25 30.30 -8.30
C GLY A 138 1.75 30.02 -8.52
N THR A 139 2.17 28.76 -8.41
CA THR A 139 3.56 28.36 -8.67
C THR A 139 3.92 28.46 -10.15
N GLY A 140 3.01 28.12 -11.05
CA GLY A 140 3.17 28.26 -12.50
C GLY A 140 3.37 29.72 -12.91
N ILE A 141 2.50 30.63 -12.47
CA ILE A 141 2.60 32.07 -12.77
C ILE A 141 3.90 32.65 -12.22
N LYS A 142 4.25 32.33 -10.96
CA LYS A 142 5.48 32.83 -10.33
C LYS A 142 6.74 32.39 -11.08
N LYS A 143 6.71 31.22 -11.71
CA LYS A 143 7.82 30.67 -12.51
C LYS A 143 7.90 31.25 -13.93
N MET A 144 6.83 31.84 -14.44
CA MET A 144 6.84 32.53 -15.75
C MET A 144 7.27 33.98 -15.65
N ILE A 145 7.01 34.62 -14.50
CA ILE A 145 7.37 36.04 -14.26
C ILE A 145 8.85 36.18 -13.85
N LYS A 146 9.46 35.13 -13.31
CA LYS A 146 10.86 35.09 -12.88
C LYS A 146 11.69 34.28 -13.85
#